data_AF-A0AAN8M4U6-F1
#
_entry.id   AF-A0AAN8M4U6-F1
#
_cell.length_a   1.000
_cell.length_b   1.000
_cell.length_c   1.000
_cell.angle_alpha   90.00
_cell.angle_beta   90.00
_cell.angle_gamma   90.00
#
_symmetry.space_group_name_H-M   'P 1'
#
loop_
_entity.id
_entity.type
_entity.pdbx_description
1 polymer ?
#
loop_
_entity_poly.entity_id
_entity_poly.type
_entity_poly.pdbx_seq_one_letter_code
_entity_poly.pdbx_strand_id
1 'polypeptide(L)'
;MSRSRFWIGGIGAGVVLALGLKYHTDIAELSCEEDFQQTGRYGAAIQVSRDLVQRIKDEVGAPGLVVGVSVDGSQVWCEGLGYADLENRVPCGPETVLRIASVSKPLTTAAAARLWEEGKLDLDAPVQKYVPEFPQKQFDGEDVIITPRLILSHLSGIRHYEKDAKKVREDRVKAKQPLKLPGKEEKSLSENKENPKTEDSSTRSKENKQTQKKKEFEQEEYYLKDSFESVIHSLDLFKDDTLVFKPGTTFLYSTHAFTLLSAVVERAAGQRFLDHMMKMFRELGMLNTVPDENDPIIYNRSRFYHFSKKGRIVNCPYVDNSYKWAGGGFLSTVGDLLLFGNALLYSYQVAYLKDGTDLLPGFLKPETAQALWAPVDKTEASWDKDGLYAQGWLVVEKEQKYGQCRSRRHYVSHTGGAVGASSVLLVLPSETAQQPEGLTTALPQGIVVTIITNMQSVGLNSTALKIAQEFDKARG
;
A
#
# COMPACT_ATOMS: atom_id res chain seq x y z
N MET A 1 -27.40 32.94 56.44
CA MET A 1 -28.24 31.78 56.10
C MET A 1 -28.20 31.59 54.59
N SER A 2 -27.86 30.36 54.19
CA SER A 2 -27.84 29.75 52.85
C SER A 2 -28.52 30.49 51.70
N ARG A 3 -27.81 30.61 50.56
CA ARG A 3 -28.33 30.15 49.27
C ARG A 3 -27.22 29.87 48.24
N SER A 4 -27.30 28.66 47.73
CA SER A 4 -26.40 27.94 46.82
C SER A 4 -26.33 28.58 45.42
N ARG A 5 -25.13 28.53 44.81
CA ARG A 5 -24.87 28.79 43.39
C ARG A 5 -25.12 27.50 42.60
N PHE A 6 -26.12 27.50 41.73
CA PHE A 6 -26.32 26.45 40.73
C PHE A 6 -25.44 26.72 39.50
N TRP A 7 -24.63 25.73 39.15
CA TRP A 7 -23.95 25.59 37.87
C TRP A 7 -24.94 25.09 36.82
N ILE A 8 -25.02 25.76 35.66
CA ILE A 8 -25.67 25.22 34.46
C ILE A 8 -24.56 24.55 33.64
N GLY A 9 -24.48 23.22 33.73
CA GLY A 9 -23.76 22.40 32.77
C GLY A 9 -24.62 22.20 31.52
N GLY A 10 -24.12 22.63 30.37
CA GLY A 10 -24.74 22.35 29.07
C GLY A 10 -24.49 20.89 28.67
N ILE A 11 -25.58 20.14 28.52
CA ILE A 11 -25.61 18.81 27.91
C ILE A 11 -25.47 18.99 26.39
N GLY A 12 -24.31 18.66 25.84
CA GLY A 12 -24.09 18.49 24.41
C GLY A 12 -24.03 17.00 24.07
N ALA A 13 -25.18 16.33 24.09
CA ALA A 13 -25.31 14.94 23.65
C ALA A 13 -26.58 14.82 22.79
N GLY A 14 -26.42 14.31 21.57
CA GLY A 14 -27.56 13.82 20.79
C GLY A 14 -27.69 14.33 19.36
N VAL A 15 -26.63 14.29 18.54
CA VAL A 15 -26.80 14.32 17.06
C VAL A 15 -26.01 13.21 16.34
N VAL A 16 -25.07 12.52 16.99
CA VAL A 16 -24.21 11.52 16.31
C VAL A 16 -24.83 10.12 16.22
N LEU A 17 -25.82 9.76 17.04
CA LEU A 17 -26.36 8.38 17.05
C LEU A 17 -27.43 8.10 15.96
N ALA A 18 -28.07 9.13 15.41
CA ALA A 18 -29.21 8.94 14.51
C ALA A 18 -28.81 8.62 13.05
N LEU A 19 -27.62 9.02 12.62
CA LEU A 19 -27.15 8.81 11.23
C LEU A 19 -26.62 7.39 11.01
N GLY A 20 -25.95 6.79 12.00
CA GLY A 20 -25.47 5.41 11.92
C GLY A 20 -26.60 4.38 11.94
N LEU A 21 -27.69 4.65 12.69
CA LEU A 21 -28.85 3.76 12.75
C LEU A 21 -29.67 3.78 11.46
N LYS A 22 -29.84 4.96 10.84
CA LYS A 22 -30.59 5.08 9.57
C LYS A 22 -29.86 4.40 8.40
N TYR A 23 -28.53 4.48 8.36
CA TYR A 23 -27.71 3.77 7.37
C TYR A 23 -27.76 2.24 7.53
N HIS A 24 -27.93 1.75 8.76
CA HIS A 24 -27.93 0.31 9.02
C HIS A 24 -29.27 -0.37 8.71
N THR A 25 -30.39 0.33 8.93
CA THR A 25 -31.73 -0.21 8.65
C THR A 25 -32.06 -0.29 7.16
N ASP A 26 -31.62 0.67 6.35
CA ASP A 26 -31.90 0.65 4.91
C ASP A 26 -31.05 -0.38 4.15
N ILE A 27 -29.85 -0.73 4.66
CA ILE A 27 -29.02 -1.81 4.09
C ILE A 27 -29.59 -3.20 4.43
N ALA A 28 -30.17 -3.38 5.63
CA ALA A 28 -30.61 -4.69 6.09
C ALA A 28 -31.89 -5.19 5.39
N GLU A 29 -32.72 -4.31 4.84
CA GLU A 29 -33.98 -4.69 4.16
C GLU A 29 -33.86 -4.76 2.62
N LEU A 30 -32.82 -4.20 1.99
CA LEU A 30 -32.54 -4.35 0.55
C LEU A 30 -31.53 -5.47 0.19
N SER A 31 -30.80 -6.03 1.16
CA SER A 31 -29.58 -6.80 0.88
C SER A 31 -29.75 -8.25 0.40
N CYS A 32 -30.94 -8.85 0.44
CA CYS A 32 -31.06 -10.29 0.14
C CYS A 32 -31.36 -10.60 -1.34
N GLU A 33 -32.06 -9.72 -2.06
CA GLU A 33 -32.37 -9.92 -3.49
C GLU A 33 -31.32 -9.30 -4.43
N GLU A 34 -30.70 -8.18 -4.04
CA GLU A 34 -29.66 -7.50 -4.85
C GLU A 34 -28.32 -8.24 -4.83
N ASP A 35 -27.91 -8.79 -3.68
CA ASP A 35 -26.60 -9.47 -3.50
C ASP A 35 -26.50 -10.78 -4.30
N PHE A 36 -27.65 -11.46 -4.50
CA PHE A 36 -27.76 -12.65 -5.37
C PHE A 36 -27.71 -12.31 -6.87
N GLN A 37 -28.23 -11.15 -7.29
CA GLN A 37 -28.15 -10.71 -8.68
C GLN A 37 -26.76 -10.17 -9.05
N GLN A 38 -26.09 -9.49 -8.12
CA GLN A 38 -24.76 -8.89 -8.34
C GLN A 38 -23.66 -9.96 -8.45
N THR A 39 -23.70 -10.99 -7.61
CA THR A 39 -22.80 -12.15 -7.74
C THR A 39 -23.04 -12.94 -9.03
N GLY A 40 -24.29 -13.00 -9.51
CA GLY A 40 -24.66 -13.57 -10.81
C GLY A 40 -24.04 -12.82 -12.00
N ARG A 41 -24.04 -11.48 -11.96
CA ARG A 41 -23.46 -10.63 -13.03
C ARG A 41 -21.96 -10.87 -13.22
N TYR A 42 -21.21 -11.01 -12.13
CA TYR A 42 -19.75 -11.15 -12.18
C TYR A 42 -19.26 -12.61 -12.15
N GLY A 43 -20.15 -13.60 -12.23
CA GLY A 43 -19.79 -15.02 -12.08
C GLY A 43 -18.65 -15.49 -12.99
N ALA A 44 -18.65 -15.09 -14.27
CA ALA A 44 -17.57 -15.42 -15.21
C ALA A 44 -16.23 -14.75 -14.83
N ALA A 45 -16.26 -13.48 -14.42
CA ALA A 45 -15.07 -12.76 -13.97
C ALA A 45 -14.51 -13.35 -12.67
N ILE A 46 -15.39 -13.76 -11.75
CA ILE A 46 -15.03 -14.48 -10.51
C ILE A 46 -14.34 -15.80 -10.84
N GLN A 47 -14.89 -16.61 -11.77
CA GLN A 47 -14.30 -17.89 -12.17
C GLN A 47 -12.87 -17.71 -12.70
N VAL A 48 -12.68 -16.82 -13.67
CA VAL A 48 -11.36 -16.53 -14.26
C VAL A 48 -10.38 -16.00 -13.20
N SER A 49 -10.86 -15.11 -12.34
CA SER A 49 -10.05 -14.50 -11.29
C SER A 49 -9.65 -15.51 -10.21
N ARG A 50 -10.57 -16.41 -9.82
CA ARG A 50 -10.30 -17.53 -8.90
C ARG A 50 -9.19 -18.42 -9.45
N ASP A 51 -9.22 -18.76 -10.73
CA ASP A 51 -8.15 -19.56 -11.35
C ASP A 51 -6.79 -18.83 -11.35
N LEU A 52 -6.79 -17.49 -11.45
CA LEU A 52 -5.55 -16.69 -11.36
C LEU A 52 -4.99 -16.71 -9.92
N VAL A 53 -5.83 -16.51 -8.90
CA VAL A 53 -5.38 -16.51 -7.50
C VAL A 53 -5.01 -17.90 -6.99
N GLN A 54 -5.70 -18.95 -7.45
CA GLN A 54 -5.33 -20.34 -7.15
C GLN A 54 -3.97 -20.68 -7.74
N ARG A 55 -3.73 -20.34 -9.02
CA ARG A 55 -2.44 -20.56 -9.69
C ARG A 55 -1.29 -19.88 -8.95
N ILE A 56 -1.42 -18.59 -8.62
CA ILE A 56 -0.32 -17.90 -7.92
C ILE A 56 -0.10 -18.49 -6.51
N LYS A 57 -1.17 -18.86 -5.79
CA LYS A 57 -1.06 -19.51 -4.48
C LYS A 57 -0.27 -20.81 -4.57
N ASP A 58 -0.57 -21.65 -5.57
CA ASP A 58 0.08 -22.95 -5.74
C ASP A 58 1.51 -22.83 -6.29
N GLU A 59 1.75 -21.93 -7.25
CA GLU A 59 3.08 -21.65 -7.82
C GLU A 59 4.07 -21.15 -6.76
N VAL A 60 3.61 -20.32 -5.83
CA VAL A 60 4.46 -19.79 -4.75
C VAL A 60 4.37 -20.63 -3.47
N GLY A 61 3.57 -21.70 -3.46
CA GLY A 61 3.35 -22.55 -2.30
C GLY A 61 2.83 -21.80 -1.07
N ALA A 62 2.01 -20.76 -1.26
CA ALA A 62 1.43 -20.01 -0.16
C ALA A 62 0.37 -20.85 0.57
N PRO A 63 0.46 -20.99 1.91
CA PRO A 63 -0.54 -21.71 2.69
C PRO A 63 -1.93 -21.09 2.59
N GLY A 64 -2.02 -19.76 2.71
CA GLY A 64 -3.26 -18.99 2.70
C GLY A 64 -3.17 -17.72 1.85
N LEU A 65 -4.27 -17.39 1.20
CA LEU A 65 -4.43 -16.18 0.41
C LEU A 65 -5.88 -15.72 0.49
N VAL A 66 -6.12 -14.41 0.60
CA VAL A 66 -7.45 -13.80 0.55
C VAL A 66 -7.46 -12.76 -0.56
N VAL A 67 -8.53 -12.75 -1.35
CA VAL A 67 -8.78 -11.77 -2.42
C VAL A 67 -10.09 -11.06 -2.17
N GLY A 68 -10.12 -9.76 -2.43
CA GLY A 68 -11.31 -8.93 -2.42
C GLY A 68 -11.39 -8.08 -3.68
N VAL A 69 -12.60 -7.93 -4.22
CA VAL A 69 -12.91 -7.07 -5.36
C VAL A 69 -14.16 -6.24 -5.07
N SER A 70 -14.03 -4.94 -5.28
CA SER A 70 -15.13 -3.98 -5.29
C SER A 70 -15.32 -3.44 -6.71
N VAL A 71 -16.58 -3.35 -7.14
CA VAL A 71 -16.99 -2.69 -8.39
C VAL A 71 -17.93 -1.56 -8.02
N ASP A 72 -17.63 -0.36 -8.48
CA ASP A 72 -18.43 0.86 -8.26
C ASP A 72 -18.81 1.07 -6.79
N GLY A 73 -17.84 0.89 -5.89
CA GLY A 73 -18.01 1.07 -4.45
C GLY A 73 -18.62 -0.12 -3.70
N SER A 74 -19.10 -1.14 -4.41
CA SER A 74 -19.73 -2.32 -3.82
C SER A 74 -18.80 -3.52 -3.85
N GLN A 75 -18.62 -4.21 -2.72
CA GLN A 75 -17.88 -5.47 -2.69
C GLN A 75 -18.67 -6.57 -3.42
N VAL A 76 -18.15 -7.06 -4.55
CA VAL A 76 -18.84 -8.07 -5.39
C VAL A 76 -18.21 -9.47 -5.29
N TRP A 77 -16.98 -9.55 -4.76
CA TRP A 77 -16.31 -10.83 -4.54
C TRP A 77 -15.31 -10.72 -3.39
N CYS A 78 -15.36 -11.67 -2.47
CA CYS A 78 -14.39 -11.82 -1.40
C CYS A 78 -14.21 -13.30 -1.09
N GLU A 79 -12.99 -13.82 -1.15
CA GLU A 79 -12.74 -15.26 -1.02
C GLU A 79 -11.37 -15.54 -0.40
N GLY A 80 -11.35 -16.48 0.55
CA GLY A 80 -10.14 -17.04 1.12
C GLY A 80 -9.84 -18.42 0.53
N LEU A 81 -8.56 -18.67 0.23
CA LEU A 81 -8.05 -19.93 -0.28
C LEU A 81 -6.99 -20.48 0.66
N GLY A 82 -7.06 -21.78 0.96
CA GLY A 82 -6.09 -22.46 1.82
C GLY A 82 -6.30 -22.17 3.30
N TYR A 83 -5.20 -21.94 4.03
CA TYR A 83 -5.20 -21.91 5.49
C TYR A 83 -4.61 -20.61 6.07
N ALA A 84 -5.34 -20.01 7.01
CA ALA A 84 -4.84 -18.94 7.87
C ALA A 84 -3.83 -19.47 8.91
N ASP A 85 -4.01 -20.72 9.35
CA ASP A 85 -3.08 -21.48 10.19
C ASP A 85 -2.96 -22.90 9.61
N LEU A 86 -1.82 -23.19 8.98
CA LEU A 86 -1.53 -24.43 8.30
C LEU A 86 -1.39 -25.60 9.28
N GLU A 87 -0.76 -25.38 10.43
CA GLU A 87 -0.54 -26.40 11.46
C GLU A 87 -1.84 -26.91 12.03
N ASN A 88 -2.78 -25.99 12.29
CA ASN A 88 -4.08 -26.29 12.89
C ASN A 88 -5.21 -26.44 11.86
N ARG A 89 -4.89 -26.31 10.57
CA ARG A 89 -5.85 -26.38 9.45
C ARG A 89 -7.01 -25.39 9.59
N VAL A 90 -6.74 -24.20 10.13
CA VAL A 90 -7.74 -23.12 10.18
C VAL A 90 -7.86 -22.53 8.77
N PRO A 91 -9.05 -22.57 8.14
CA PRO A 91 -9.24 -22.07 6.78
C PRO A 91 -8.96 -20.57 6.71
N CYS A 92 -8.47 -20.13 5.55
CA CYS A 92 -8.39 -18.71 5.22
C CYS A 92 -9.77 -18.25 4.71
N GLY A 93 -10.25 -17.10 5.19
CA GLY A 93 -11.57 -16.56 4.88
C GLY A 93 -11.58 -15.02 4.78
N PRO A 94 -12.68 -14.41 4.31
CA PRO A 94 -12.87 -12.94 4.23
C PRO A 94 -12.48 -12.17 5.49
N GLU A 95 -12.75 -12.76 6.66
CA GLU A 95 -12.52 -12.22 7.99
C GLU A 95 -11.10 -12.48 8.54
N THR A 96 -10.26 -13.20 7.79
CA THR A 96 -8.88 -13.46 8.20
C THR A 96 -8.09 -12.15 8.22
N VAL A 97 -7.44 -11.89 9.34
CA VAL A 97 -6.61 -10.70 9.58
C VAL A 97 -5.15 -11.06 9.26
N LEU A 98 -4.59 -10.40 8.24
CA LEU A 98 -3.24 -10.66 7.73
C LEU A 98 -2.39 -9.38 7.74
N ARG A 99 -1.07 -9.54 7.77
CA ARG A 99 -0.11 -8.45 7.55
C ARG A 99 -0.32 -7.85 6.16
N ILE A 100 -0.66 -6.57 6.13
CA ILE A 100 -0.77 -5.82 4.87
C ILE A 100 0.54 -5.17 4.46
N ALA A 101 1.59 -5.31 5.28
CA ALA A 101 2.94 -4.85 4.96
C ALA A 101 2.90 -3.39 4.46
N SER A 102 3.68 -3.07 3.41
CA SER A 102 3.79 -1.70 2.92
C SER A 102 2.52 -1.04 2.37
N VAL A 103 1.38 -1.74 2.25
CA VAL A 103 0.08 -1.09 2.03
C VAL A 103 -0.30 -0.16 3.21
N SER A 104 0.37 -0.32 4.36
CA SER A 104 0.38 0.65 5.48
C SER A 104 0.79 2.08 5.05
N LYS A 105 1.61 2.23 4.01
CA LYS A 105 2.10 3.53 3.53
C LYS A 105 0.97 4.39 2.94
N PRO A 106 0.18 3.89 1.97
CA PRO A 106 -1.06 4.55 1.55
C PRO A 106 -1.98 5.01 2.68
N LEU A 107 -2.19 4.17 3.70
CA LEU A 107 -3.02 4.53 4.86
C LEU A 107 -2.41 5.73 5.61
N THR A 108 -1.11 5.68 5.87
CA THR A 108 -0.40 6.78 6.55
C THR A 108 -0.39 8.05 5.71
N THR A 109 -0.21 7.94 4.39
CA THR A 109 -0.32 9.06 3.46
C THR A 109 -1.68 9.73 3.57
N ALA A 110 -2.77 8.97 3.64
CA ALA A 110 -4.11 9.51 3.76
C ALA A 110 -4.31 10.27 5.08
N ALA A 111 -3.76 9.76 6.19
CA ALA A 111 -3.74 10.47 7.48
C ALA A 111 -2.93 11.79 7.40
N ALA A 112 -1.74 11.75 6.80
CA ALA A 112 -0.93 12.96 6.59
C ALA A 112 -1.65 13.99 5.69
N ALA A 113 -2.36 13.53 4.66
CA ALA A 113 -3.13 14.38 3.77
C ALA A 113 -4.30 15.08 4.49
N ARG A 114 -5.00 14.39 5.39
CA ARG A 114 -6.02 15.02 6.26
C ARG A 114 -5.44 16.14 7.11
N LEU A 115 -4.28 15.90 7.75
CA LEU A 115 -3.60 16.93 8.53
C LEU A 115 -3.14 18.11 7.66
N TRP A 116 -2.79 17.86 6.40
CA TRP A 116 -2.47 18.91 5.43
C TRP A 116 -3.70 19.75 5.08
N GLU A 117 -4.86 19.13 4.84
CA GLU A 117 -6.12 19.84 4.59
C GLU A 117 -6.58 20.68 5.78
N GLU A 118 -6.31 20.20 7.01
CA GLU A 118 -6.58 20.89 8.26
C GLU A 118 -5.58 22.02 8.56
N GLY A 119 -4.55 22.21 7.73
CA GLY A 119 -3.50 23.20 7.93
C GLY A 119 -2.53 22.89 9.09
N LYS A 120 -2.60 21.68 9.65
CA LYS A 120 -1.73 21.24 10.75
C LYS A 120 -0.39 20.70 10.24
N LEU A 121 -0.40 20.07 9.07
CA LEU A 121 0.80 19.59 8.40
C LEU A 121 1.11 20.46 7.17
N ASP A 122 2.31 21.01 7.13
CA ASP A 122 2.89 21.66 5.97
C ASP A 122 3.84 20.67 5.30
N LEU A 123 3.48 20.24 4.08
CA LEU A 123 4.24 19.23 3.35
C LEU A 123 5.61 19.72 2.89
N ASP A 124 5.85 21.03 2.84
CA ASP A 124 7.08 21.64 2.35
C ASP A 124 7.94 22.25 3.47
N ALA A 125 7.45 22.22 4.71
CA ALA A 125 8.26 22.59 5.87
C ALA A 125 9.37 21.56 6.15
N PRO A 126 10.52 21.98 6.72
CA PRO A 126 11.51 21.08 7.26
C PRO A 126 10.88 20.15 8.32
N VAL A 127 11.23 18.86 8.29
CA VAL A 127 10.72 17.88 9.27
C VAL A 127 11.02 18.27 10.73
N GLN A 128 12.11 19.02 10.96
CA GLN A 128 12.49 19.55 12.27
C GLN A 128 11.45 20.50 12.88
N LYS A 129 10.58 21.11 12.06
CA LYS A 129 9.42 21.88 12.56
C LYS A 129 8.51 21.02 13.44
N TYR A 130 8.40 19.73 13.13
CA TYR A 130 7.54 18.77 13.82
C TYR A 130 8.33 17.88 14.76
N VAL A 131 9.53 17.45 14.34
CA VAL A 131 10.36 16.45 15.02
C VAL A 131 11.76 17.07 15.26
N PRO A 132 11.92 17.95 16.27
CA PRO A 132 13.21 18.57 16.58
C PRO A 132 14.28 17.57 16.99
N GLU A 133 13.89 16.34 17.38
CA GLU A 133 14.78 15.24 17.71
C GLU A 133 15.46 14.63 16.48
N PHE A 134 14.96 14.87 15.27
CA PHE A 134 15.58 14.42 14.04
C PHE A 134 16.65 15.43 13.61
N PRO A 135 17.95 15.07 13.59
CA PRO A 135 19.02 16.05 13.44
C PRO A 135 18.99 16.70 12.06
N GLN A 136 19.50 17.94 11.98
CA GLN A 136 19.77 18.59 10.71
C GLN A 136 20.74 17.72 9.90
N LYS A 137 20.39 17.46 8.63
CA LYS A 137 21.19 16.58 7.77
C LYS A 137 22.11 17.38 6.89
N GLN A 138 23.27 16.80 6.62
CA GLN A 138 24.21 17.28 5.63
C GLN A 138 24.41 16.26 4.51
N PHE A 139 24.65 16.76 3.30
CA PHE A 139 25.06 15.95 2.16
C PHE A 139 26.21 16.67 1.45
N ASP A 140 27.34 15.99 1.27
CA ASP A 140 28.58 16.56 0.72
C ASP A 140 29.04 17.86 1.41
N GLY A 141 28.84 17.95 2.74
CA GLY A 141 29.26 19.09 3.56
C GLY A 141 28.29 20.27 3.58
N GLU A 142 27.16 20.20 2.87
CA GLU A 142 26.12 21.23 2.87
C GLU A 142 24.90 20.79 3.66
N ASP A 143 24.29 21.72 4.40
CA ASP A 143 23.00 21.50 5.05
C ASP A 143 21.91 21.26 4.00
N VAL A 144 21.12 20.20 4.21
CA VAL A 144 20.01 19.82 3.32
C VAL A 144 18.72 19.70 4.09
N ILE A 145 17.61 20.04 3.44
CA ILE A 145 16.28 20.00 4.03
C ILE A 145 15.56 18.72 3.59
N ILE A 146 14.97 18.03 4.55
CA ILE A 146 14.02 16.95 4.31
C ILE A 146 12.63 17.49 4.67
N THR A 147 11.65 17.28 3.80
CA THR A 147 10.26 17.69 4.00
C THR A 147 9.34 16.48 4.00
N PRO A 148 8.12 16.55 4.59
CA PRO A 148 7.13 15.49 4.49
C PRO A 148 6.82 15.08 3.05
N ARG A 149 6.77 16.04 2.10
CA ARG A 149 6.58 15.75 0.66
C ARG A 149 7.67 14.85 0.11
N LEU A 150 8.94 15.12 0.45
CA LEU A 150 10.06 14.28 0.02
C LEU A 150 9.99 12.88 0.63
N ILE A 151 9.48 12.75 1.85
CA ILE A 151 9.29 11.45 2.51
C ILE A 151 8.19 10.65 1.81
N LEU A 152 7.02 11.26 1.59
CA LEU A 152 5.86 10.63 0.95
C LEU A 152 6.20 10.07 -0.44
N SER A 153 7.13 10.71 -1.16
CA SER A 153 7.57 10.31 -2.50
C SER A 153 8.89 9.53 -2.52
N HIS A 154 9.42 9.12 -1.36
CA HIS A 154 10.71 8.40 -1.25
C HIS A 154 11.91 9.12 -1.88
N LEU A 155 11.94 10.45 -1.77
CA LEU A 155 13.00 11.33 -2.24
C LEU A 155 13.82 11.94 -1.08
N SER A 156 13.65 11.47 0.15
CA SER A 156 14.35 12.03 1.33
C SER A 156 15.84 11.67 1.40
N GLY A 157 16.29 10.64 0.69
CA GLY A 157 17.67 10.13 0.78
C GLY A 157 17.95 9.28 2.02
N ILE A 158 16.94 9.07 2.90
CA ILE A 158 17.04 8.20 4.07
C ILE A 158 17.15 6.75 3.59
N ARG A 159 18.09 5.99 4.17
CA ARG A 159 18.32 4.59 3.81
C ARG A 159 17.10 3.70 4.08
N HIS A 160 17.10 2.51 3.49
CA HIS A 160 16.22 1.43 3.89
C HIS A 160 16.90 0.57 4.96
N TYR A 161 16.77 -0.76 4.91
CA TYR A 161 17.41 -1.66 5.88
C TYR A 161 18.93 -1.83 5.68
N GLU A 162 19.44 -1.64 4.46
CA GLU A 162 20.89 -1.69 4.20
C GLU A 162 21.58 -0.42 4.73
N LYS A 163 22.53 -0.59 5.65
CA LYS A 163 23.25 0.49 6.31
C LYS A 163 24.39 1.07 5.47
N ASP A 164 25.00 0.26 4.61
CA ASP A 164 26.10 0.73 3.78
C ASP A 164 25.60 1.59 2.61
N ALA A 165 25.68 2.91 2.76
CA ALA A 165 25.29 3.86 1.73
C ALA A 165 26.07 3.68 0.42
N LYS A 166 27.34 3.24 0.43
CA LYS A 166 28.11 2.98 -0.80
C LYS A 166 27.53 1.79 -1.53
N LYS A 167 27.25 0.70 -0.83
CA LYS A 167 26.61 -0.49 -1.39
C LYS A 167 25.24 -0.17 -1.99
N VAL A 168 24.43 0.64 -1.31
CA VAL A 168 23.13 1.09 -1.85
C VAL A 168 23.30 1.91 -3.13
N ARG A 169 24.27 2.84 -3.16
CA ARG A 169 24.59 3.63 -4.37
C ARG A 169 25.03 2.74 -5.53
N GLU A 170 25.93 1.79 -5.27
CA GLU A 170 26.43 0.85 -6.28
C GLU A 170 25.33 -0.05 -6.85
N ASP A 171 24.49 -0.63 -5.99
CA ASP A 171 23.38 -1.49 -6.41
C ASP A 171 22.37 -0.70 -7.27
N ARG A 172 22.15 0.59 -6.95
CA ARG A 172 21.32 1.47 -7.77
C ARG A 172 21.94 1.78 -9.13
N VAL A 173 23.26 2.02 -9.18
CA VAL A 173 23.97 2.23 -10.45
C VAL A 173 23.89 0.97 -11.32
N LYS A 174 24.10 -0.22 -10.74
CA LYS A 174 23.94 -1.50 -11.44
C LYS A 174 22.53 -1.70 -11.98
N ALA A 175 21.50 -1.34 -11.20
CA ALA A 175 20.10 -1.44 -11.63
C ALA A 175 19.74 -0.52 -12.80
N LYS A 176 20.48 0.60 -12.99
CA LYS A 176 20.29 1.54 -14.10
C LYS A 176 21.08 1.20 -15.36
N GLN A 177 22.11 0.34 -15.27
CA GLN A 177 22.86 -0.08 -16.45
C GLN A 177 22.01 -1.02 -17.32
N PRO A 178 21.85 -0.74 -18.63
CA PRO A 178 21.26 -1.72 -19.52
C PRO A 178 22.13 -2.98 -19.51
N LEU A 179 21.50 -4.15 -19.40
CA LEU A 179 22.15 -5.44 -19.62
C LEU A 179 22.98 -5.34 -20.90
N LYS A 180 24.31 -5.44 -20.80
CA LYS A 180 25.16 -5.54 -21.98
C LYS A 180 24.64 -6.72 -22.81
N LEU A 181 24.15 -6.42 -24.01
CA LEU A 181 24.01 -7.42 -25.06
C LEU A 181 25.38 -8.09 -25.22
N PRO A 182 25.47 -9.42 -25.38
CA PRO A 182 26.74 -10.06 -25.69
C PRO A 182 27.22 -9.51 -27.04
N GLY A 183 28.13 -8.53 -26.97
CA GLY A 183 28.80 -7.96 -28.12
C GLY A 183 29.78 -9.00 -28.65
N LYS A 184 29.79 -9.14 -29.97
CA LYS A 184 30.72 -9.97 -30.75
C LYS A 184 32.15 -9.76 -30.25
N GLU A 185 32.70 -10.75 -29.57
CA GLU A 185 34.15 -10.97 -29.61
C GLU A 185 34.47 -11.42 -31.05
N GLU A 186 35.39 -10.70 -31.68
CA GLU A 186 36.01 -11.11 -32.93
C GLU A 186 36.61 -12.51 -32.74
N LYS A 187 36.05 -13.49 -33.43
CA LYS A 187 36.60 -14.84 -33.52
C LYS A 187 37.94 -14.79 -34.26
N SER A 188 39.03 -15.09 -33.57
CA SER A 188 40.10 -15.90 -34.15
C SER A 188 39.71 -17.38 -33.99
N LEU A 189 39.95 -18.14 -35.06
CA LEU A 189 39.43 -19.47 -35.31
C LEU A 189 40.13 -20.57 -34.48
N SER A 190 39.36 -21.46 -33.86
CA SER A 190 39.49 -22.91 -34.10
C SER A 190 38.24 -23.68 -33.68
N GLU A 191 37.89 -24.63 -34.54
CA GLU A 191 36.83 -25.65 -34.57
C GLU A 191 36.86 -26.57 -33.31
N ASN A 192 35.86 -27.32 -32.86
CA ASN A 192 34.59 -27.86 -33.38
C ASN A 192 33.81 -28.45 -32.18
N LYS A 193 32.47 -28.32 -32.17
CA LYS A 193 31.45 -29.39 -31.91
C LYS A 193 30.10 -28.85 -31.40
N GLU A 194 29.13 -28.97 -32.30
CA GLU A 194 27.71 -29.38 -32.13
C GLU A 194 26.82 -28.75 -31.03
N ASN A 195 25.82 -28.01 -31.52
CA ASN A 195 24.53 -27.60 -30.92
C ASN A 195 23.60 -28.81 -30.65
N PRO A 196 22.39 -28.70 -30.01
CA PRO A 196 21.56 -27.49 -29.83
C PRO A 196 20.80 -27.33 -28.48
N LYS A 197 20.44 -26.10 -28.11
CA LYS A 197 19.05 -25.58 -28.06
C LYS A 197 18.95 -24.28 -27.25
N THR A 198 18.19 -23.37 -27.84
CA THR A 198 17.78 -22.03 -27.43
C THR A 198 17.01 -22.01 -26.11
N GLU A 199 17.46 -21.20 -25.16
CA GLU A 199 16.65 -20.76 -24.00
C GLU A 199 16.29 -19.28 -24.13
N ASP A 200 15.04 -19.03 -23.77
CA ASP A 200 14.25 -17.84 -24.00
C ASP A 200 14.64 -16.65 -23.10
N SER A 201 14.60 -15.45 -23.66
CA SER A 201 15.07 -14.20 -23.01
C SER A 201 14.17 -13.66 -21.87
N SER A 202 13.16 -14.42 -21.44
CA SER A 202 12.15 -13.99 -20.45
C SER A 202 12.51 -14.32 -18.98
N THR A 203 13.53 -15.16 -18.74
CA THR A 203 13.88 -15.68 -17.40
C THR A 203 14.77 -14.73 -16.59
N ARG A 204 15.72 -14.03 -17.24
CA ARG A 204 16.71 -13.16 -16.57
C ARG A 204 16.13 -11.95 -15.84
N SER A 205 15.00 -11.41 -16.31
CA SER A 205 14.37 -10.24 -15.68
C SER A 205 13.52 -10.61 -14.46
N LYS A 206 13.04 -11.86 -14.37
CA LYS A 206 12.42 -12.42 -13.15
C LYS A 206 13.47 -12.77 -12.10
N GLU A 207 14.60 -13.37 -12.50
CA GLU A 207 15.69 -13.73 -11.58
C GLU A 207 16.27 -12.52 -10.85
N ASN A 208 16.50 -11.40 -11.56
CA ASN A 208 17.09 -10.21 -10.94
C ASN A 208 16.15 -9.57 -9.89
N LYS A 209 14.83 -9.57 -10.14
CA LYS A 209 13.81 -9.06 -9.20
C LYS A 209 13.64 -9.97 -7.98
N GLN A 210 13.66 -11.28 -8.19
CA GLN A 210 13.59 -12.27 -7.11
C GLN A 210 14.85 -12.21 -6.23
N THR A 211 16.01 -11.94 -6.83
CA THR A 211 17.29 -11.75 -6.12
C THR A 211 17.30 -10.50 -5.24
N GLN A 212 16.73 -9.37 -5.70
CA GLN A 212 16.70 -8.14 -4.90
C GLN A 212 15.74 -8.24 -3.70
N LYS A 213 14.55 -8.85 -3.87
CA LYS A 213 13.66 -9.15 -2.74
C LYS A 213 14.33 -10.11 -1.75
N LYS A 214 14.99 -11.16 -2.25
CA LYS A 214 15.70 -12.13 -1.41
C LYS A 214 16.77 -11.48 -0.51
N LYS A 215 17.48 -10.46 -1.00
CA LYS A 215 18.47 -9.69 -0.23
C LYS A 215 17.86 -8.82 0.88
N GLU A 216 16.61 -8.37 0.77
CA GLU A 216 15.94 -7.59 1.81
C GLU A 216 15.66 -8.46 3.06
N PHE A 217 15.17 -9.68 2.83
CA PHE A 217 14.91 -10.70 3.86
C PHE A 217 16.19 -11.33 4.44
N GLU A 218 17.36 -10.77 4.15
CA GLU A 218 18.65 -11.16 4.73
C GLU A 218 19.17 -10.08 5.71
N GLN A 219 18.50 -8.93 5.82
CA GLN A 219 18.91 -7.81 6.66
C GLN A 219 18.39 -7.97 8.10
N GLU A 220 19.25 -7.74 9.10
CA GLU A 220 18.93 -7.94 10.51
C GLU A 220 17.78 -7.05 10.99
N GLU A 221 17.75 -5.77 10.60
CA GLU A 221 16.68 -4.82 10.96
C GLU A 221 15.30 -5.25 10.43
N TYR A 222 15.26 -6.10 9.40
CA TYR A 222 14.00 -6.64 8.89
C TYR A 222 13.34 -7.62 9.88
N TYR A 223 14.15 -8.28 10.71
CA TYR A 223 13.75 -9.24 11.73
C TYR A 223 13.97 -8.73 13.16
N LEU A 224 13.93 -7.42 13.34
CA LEU A 224 14.07 -6.78 14.64
C LEU A 224 13.04 -7.31 15.62
N LYS A 225 13.44 -7.50 16.87
CA LYS A 225 12.58 -8.02 17.96
C LYS A 225 12.40 -7.02 19.09
N ASP A 226 13.15 -5.92 19.05
CA ASP A 226 13.10 -4.87 20.05
C ASP A 226 11.81 -4.07 19.88
N SER A 227 11.09 -3.89 20.98
CA SER A 227 9.90 -3.04 21.04
C SER A 227 10.29 -1.60 21.30
N PHE A 228 9.60 -0.68 20.63
CA PHE A 228 9.78 0.76 20.77
C PHE A 228 8.58 1.39 21.46
N GLU A 229 8.83 2.12 22.55
CA GLU A 229 7.79 2.78 23.34
C GLU A 229 7.02 3.86 22.57
N SER A 230 7.63 4.44 21.54
CA SER A 230 7.00 5.46 20.69
C SER A 230 7.63 5.50 19.30
N VAL A 231 6.90 6.11 18.36
CA VAL A 231 7.43 6.39 17.02
C VAL A 231 8.62 7.35 17.05
N ILE A 232 8.71 8.23 18.06
CA ILE A 232 9.85 9.14 18.24
C ILE A 232 11.09 8.35 18.67
N HIS A 233 10.96 7.44 19.64
CA HIS A 233 12.07 6.58 20.07
C HIS A 233 12.57 5.68 18.93
N SER A 234 11.68 5.21 18.06
CA SER A 234 12.06 4.41 16.89
C SER A 234 12.97 5.12 15.88
N LEU A 235 13.07 6.45 15.94
CA LEU A 235 14.00 7.21 15.11
C LEU A 235 15.46 6.91 15.46
N ASP A 236 15.75 6.48 16.69
CA ASP A 236 17.12 6.15 17.15
C ASP A 236 17.78 5.04 16.32
N LEU A 237 16.98 4.24 15.60
CA LEU A 237 17.47 3.24 14.65
C LEU A 237 18.27 3.82 13.49
N PHE A 238 17.96 5.06 13.06
CA PHE A 238 18.51 5.62 11.82
C PHE A 238 18.71 7.14 11.81
N LYS A 239 18.26 7.86 12.84
CA LYS A 239 18.29 9.33 12.85
C LYS A 239 19.69 9.91 12.74
N ASP A 240 20.73 9.17 13.13
CA ASP A 240 22.12 9.61 13.06
C ASP A 240 22.85 9.12 11.80
N ASP A 241 22.19 8.31 10.98
CA ASP A 241 22.80 7.78 9.76
C ASP A 241 22.96 8.86 8.68
N THR A 242 24.02 8.73 7.89
CA THR A 242 24.24 9.61 6.72
C THR A 242 23.20 9.35 5.64
N LEU A 243 22.87 10.39 4.86
CA LEU A 243 21.96 10.25 3.73
C LEU A 243 22.63 9.51 2.57
N VAL A 244 21.87 8.60 1.95
CA VAL A 244 22.34 7.85 0.78
C VAL A 244 22.40 8.74 -0.45
N PHE A 245 21.44 9.66 -0.62
CA PHE A 245 21.39 10.60 -1.73
C PHE A 245 20.96 11.99 -1.26
N LYS A 246 21.31 13.04 -2.01
CA LYS A 246 20.81 14.39 -1.76
C LYS A 246 19.27 14.39 -1.85
N PRO A 247 18.53 14.95 -0.86
CA PRO A 247 17.08 15.00 -0.91
C PRO A 247 16.56 15.62 -2.23
N GLY A 248 15.47 15.07 -2.79
CA GLY A 248 14.87 15.52 -4.04
C GLY A 248 15.56 15.06 -5.34
N THR A 249 16.69 14.34 -5.25
CA THR A 249 17.48 13.98 -6.45
C THR A 249 17.27 12.54 -6.93
N THR A 250 16.93 11.63 -6.02
CA THR A 250 16.95 10.19 -6.30
C THR A 250 15.88 9.48 -5.51
N PHE A 251 15.02 8.76 -6.21
CA PHE A 251 14.10 7.80 -5.61
C PHE A 251 14.83 6.63 -4.97
N LEU A 252 14.58 6.46 -3.68
CA LEU A 252 15.05 5.37 -2.85
C LEU A 252 13.93 4.97 -1.89
N TYR A 253 13.29 3.84 -2.17
CA TYR A 253 12.25 3.29 -1.31
C TYR A 253 12.78 3.07 0.11
N SER A 254 12.11 3.63 1.11
CA SER A 254 12.55 3.59 2.50
C SER A 254 11.39 3.48 3.47
N THR A 255 11.36 2.40 4.25
CA THR A 255 10.48 2.25 5.41
C THR A 255 10.86 3.20 6.54
N HIS A 256 12.15 3.43 6.78
CA HIS A 256 12.63 4.37 7.81
C HIS A 256 12.19 5.82 7.51
N ALA A 257 12.11 6.20 6.23
CA ALA A 257 11.51 7.49 5.87
C ALA A 257 10.05 7.59 6.33
N PHE A 258 9.25 6.52 6.19
CA PHE A 258 7.88 6.49 6.71
C PHE A 258 7.82 6.37 8.24
N THR A 259 8.83 5.80 8.89
CA THR A 259 8.98 5.89 10.35
C THR A 259 9.13 7.35 10.78
N LEU A 260 9.96 8.14 10.11
CA LEU A 260 10.03 9.60 10.34
C LEU A 260 8.69 10.29 10.05
N LEU A 261 7.96 9.88 9.01
CA LEU A 261 6.61 10.40 8.74
C LEU A 261 5.65 10.15 9.90
N SER A 262 5.73 8.99 10.56
CA SER A 262 4.84 8.69 11.69
C SER A 262 5.05 9.64 12.87
N ALA A 263 6.30 10.02 13.15
CA ALA A 263 6.65 11.05 14.13
C ALA A 263 6.12 12.43 13.72
N VAL A 264 6.26 12.80 12.44
CA VAL A 264 5.69 14.05 11.90
C VAL A 264 4.17 14.08 12.06
N VAL A 265 3.49 12.99 11.71
CA VAL A 265 2.03 12.85 11.82
C VAL A 265 1.58 12.93 13.28
N GLU A 266 2.25 12.22 14.20
CA GLU A 266 1.97 12.29 15.65
C GLU A 266 2.05 13.73 16.17
N ARG A 267 3.14 14.43 15.83
CA ARG A 267 3.38 15.81 16.27
C ARG A 267 2.40 16.80 15.64
N ALA A 268 2.08 16.66 14.36
CA ALA A 268 1.10 17.51 13.67
C ALA A 268 -0.35 17.25 14.15
N ALA A 269 -0.69 16.00 14.50
CA ALA A 269 -2.00 15.64 15.01
C ALA A 269 -2.21 16.05 16.48
N GLY A 270 -1.13 16.20 17.26
CA GLY A 270 -1.19 16.50 18.70
C GLY A 270 -1.66 15.31 19.55
N GLN A 271 -1.56 14.09 19.02
CA GLN A 271 -1.95 12.83 19.69
C GLN A 271 -1.07 11.68 19.17
N ARG A 272 -0.98 10.57 19.91
CA ARG A 272 -0.15 9.41 19.51
C ARG A 272 -0.48 8.93 18.10
N PHE A 273 0.53 8.51 17.36
CA PHE A 273 0.38 8.04 15.97
C PHE A 273 -0.69 6.96 15.83
N LEU A 274 -0.63 5.91 16.67
CA LEU A 274 -1.59 4.82 16.62
C LEU A 274 -3.01 5.28 16.95
N ASP A 275 -3.20 6.19 17.90
CA ASP A 275 -4.53 6.72 18.23
C ASP A 275 -5.12 7.49 17.03
N HIS A 276 -4.30 8.26 16.33
CA HIS A 276 -4.71 8.97 15.12
C HIS A 276 -5.09 8.01 13.99
N MET A 277 -4.28 6.99 13.74
CA MET A 277 -4.54 5.97 12.71
C MET A 277 -5.80 5.15 13.04
N MET A 278 -5.96 4.69 14.28
CA MET A 278 -7.15 3.95 14.71
C MET A 278 -8.43 4.79 14.63
N LYS A 279 -8.34 6.10 14.90
CA LYS A 279 -9.46 7.02 14.69
C LYS A 279 -9.87 7.06 13.21
N MET A 280 -8.90 7.24 12.31
CA MET A 280 -9.13 7.24 10.86
C MET A 280 -9.74 5.92 10.38
N PHE A 281 -9.24 4.77 10.85
CA PHE A 281 -9.79 3.47 10.48
C PHE A 281 -11.25 3.32 10.89
N ARG A 282 -11.62 3.76 12.11
CA ARG A 282 -13.03 3.75 12.54
C ARG A 282 -13.91 4.68 11.70
N GLU A 283 -13.42 5.86 11.34
CA GLU A 283 -14.15 6.80 10.47
C GLU A 283 -14.42 6.20 9.08
N LEU A 284 -13.51 5.37 8.57
CA LEU A 284 -13.62 4.68 7.29
C LEU A 284 -14.35 3.32 7.37
N GLY A 285 -14.79 2.90 8.56
CA GLY A 285 -15.41 1.58 8.78
C GLY A 285 -14.43 0.40 8.73
N MET A 286 -13.12 0.64 8.77
CA MET A 286 -12.07 -0.37 8.75
C MET A 286 -11.84 -0.96 10.16
N LEU A 287 -12.83 -1.69 10.66
CA LEU A 287 -12.86 -2.14 12.06
C LEU A 287 -11.91 -3.30 12.40
N ASN A 288 -11.33 -3.95 11.38
CA ASN A 288 -10.40 -5.07 11.52
C ASN A 288 -8.95 -4.68 11.16
N THR A 289 -8.70 -3.39 10.91
CA THR A 289 -7.38 -2.85 10.65
C THR A 289 -6.76 -2.38 11.96
N VAL A 290 -5.67 -3.03 12.35
CA VAL A 290 -5.03 -2.86 13.67
C VAL A 290 -3.51 -2.92 13.54
N PRO A 291 -2.73 -2.31 14.47
CA PRO A 291 -1.29 -2.52 14.50
C PRO A 291 -0.95 -3.99 14.77
N ASP A 292 0.13 -4.49 14.17
CA ASP A 292 0.62 -5.87 14.35
C ASP A 292 1.37 -6.04 15.67
N GLU A 293 0.67 -5.82 16.78
CA GLU A 293 1.21 -5.96 18.13
C GLU A 293 1.18 -7.43 18.60
N ASN A 294 2.13 -7.78 19.47
CA ASN A 294 2.24 -9.14 19.99
C ASN A 294 1.32 -9.39 21.19
N ASP A 295 1.23 -8.43 22.10
CA ASP A 295 0.57 -8.60 23.39
C ASP A 295 -0.98 -8.64 23.30
N PRO A 296 -1.65 -7.79 22.49
CA PRO A 296 -3.09 -7.84 22.35
C PRO A 296 -3.58 -9.10 21.62
N ILE A 297 -4.74 -9.62 22.03
CA ILE A 297 -5.43 -10.67 21.28
C ILE A 297 -6.06 -10.04 20.04
N ILE A 298 -5.63 -10.52 18.88
CA ILE A 298 -6.17 -10.11 17.58
C ILE A 298 -6.96 -11.30 17.01
N TYR A 299 -8.28 -11.15 16.95
CA TYR A 299 -9.17 -12.18 16.42
C TYR A 299 -8.88 -12.43 14.94
N ASN A 300 -9.01 -13.69 14.52
CA ASN A 300 -8.77 -14.15 13.15
C ASN A 300 -7.36 -13.84 12.58
N ARG A 301 -6.37 -13.55 13.44
CA ARG A 301 -4.98 -13.32 13.02
C ARG A 301 -4.39 -14.59 12.41
N SER A 302 -3.92 -14.48 11.17
CA SER A 302 -3.23 -15.57 10.46
C SER A 302 -1.82 -15.82 11.04
N ARG A 303 -1.36 -17.07 10.95
CA ARG A 303 0.06 -17.44 11.04
C ARG A 303 0.79 -17.05 9.76
N PHE A 304 2.10 -16.81 9.86
CA PHE A 304 2.91 -16.28 8.77
C PHE A 304 4.05 -17.25 8.42
N TYR A 305 4.29 -17.43 7.11
CA TYR A 305 5.14 -18.50 6.61
C TYR A 305 6.22 -18.03 5.65
N HIS A 306 7.31 -18.79 5.61
CA HIS A 306 8.33 -18.67 4.58
C HIS A 306 8.94 -20.01 4.20
N PHE A 307 9.70 -20.03 3.11
CA PHE A 307 10.54 -21.17 2.79
C PHE A 307 11.86 -21.11 3.56
N SER A 308 12.18 -22.23 4.22
CA SER A 308 13.51 -22.50 4.75
C SER A 308 14.54 -22.66 3.61
N LYS A 309 15.83 -22.63 3.93
CA LYS A 309 16.92 -22.89 2.97
C LYS A 309 16.80 -24.25 2.26
N LYS A 310 16.05 -25.20 2.84
CA LYS A 310 15.79 -26.54 2.28
C LYS A 310 14.49 -26.60 1.46
N GLY A 311 13.85 -25.47 1.16
CA GLY A 311 12.61 -25.41 0.37
C GLY A 311 11.35 -25.89 1.10
N ARG A 312 11.40 -26.05 2.42
CA ARG A 312 10.22 -26.42 3.24
C ARG A 312 9.53 -25.19 3.77
N ILE A 313 8.20 -25.19 3.76
CA ILE A 313 7.36 -24.20 4.44
C ILE A 313 7.61 -24.32 5.95
N VAL A 314 7.91 -23.19 6.58
CA VAL A 314 8.14 -23.08 8.03
C VAL A 314 7.48 -21.81 8.55
N ASN A 315 7.16 -21.79 9.85
CA ASN A 315 6.73 -20.59 10.55
C ASN A 315 7.82 -19.51 10.45
N CYS A 316 7.39 -18.27 10.27
CA CYS A 316 8.27 -17.12 10.39
C CYS A 316 8.70 -16.88 11.83
N PRO A 317 9.93 -16.37 12.04
CA PRO A 317 10.35 -15.91 13.36
C PRO A 317 9.48 -14.73 13.81
N TYR A 318 9.40 -14.54 15.13
CA TYR A 318 8.85 -13.33 15.71
C TYR A 318 9.62 -12.10 15.23
N VAL A 319 8.86 -11.05 14.92
CA VAL A 319 9.37 -9.72 14.62
C VAL A 319 8.49 -8.68 15.31
N ASP A 320 9.14 -7.63 15.77
CA ASP A 320 8.48 -6.46 16.33
C ASP A 320 8.37 -5.37 15.26
N ASN A 321 7.16 -4.88 15.05
CA ASN A 321 6.85 -3.91 14.00
C ASN A 321 6.64 -2.48 14.54
N SER A 322 6.86 -2.26 15.85
CA SER A 322 6.64 -0.97 16.53
C SER A 322 7.43 0.19 15.95
N TYR A 323 8.61 -0.08 15.39
CA TYR A 323 9.41 0.93 14.71
C TYR A 323 8.89 1.35 13.33
N LYS A 324 7.93 0.62 12.74
CA LYS A 324 7.54 0.81 11.33
C LYS A 324 6.04 0.74 11.09
N TRP A 325 5.21 1.09 12.06
CA TRP A 325 3.75 1.11 11.88
C TRP A 325 3.32 1.81 10.58
N ALA A 326 3.78 3.04 10.37
CA ALA A 326 3.50 3.81 9.16
C ALA A 326 3.99 3.15 7.85
N GLY A 327 5.12 2.44 7.93
CA GLY A 327 5.80 1.90 6.77
C GLY A 327 5.38 0.49 6.40
N GLY A 328 4.87 -0.31 7.34
CA GLY A 328 4.51 -1.69 7.04
C GLY A 328 4.01 -2.54 8.20
N GLY A 329 3.55 -1.94 9.29
CA GLY A 329 3.26 -2.66 10.52
C GLY A 329 1.77 -2.91 10.80
N PHE A 330 0.84 -2.57 9.90
CA PHE A 330 -0.57 -2.88 10.14
C PHE A 330 -0.96 -4.29 9.67
N LEU A 331 -1.97 -4.83 10.33
CA LEU A 331 -2.79 -5.95 9.90
C LEU A 331 -4.12 -5.41 9.35
N SER A 332 -4.78 -6.15 8.47
CA SER A 332 -6.11 -5.82 7.97
C SER A 332 -6.80 -7.04 7.37
N THR A 333 -8.06 -6.87 6.96
CA THR A 333 -8.82 -7.79 6.11
C THR A 333 -8.86 -7.23 4.68
N VAL A 334 -9.25 -8.05 3.71
CA VAL A 334 -9.48 -7.53 2.35
C VAL A 334 -10.66 -6.55 2.31
N GLY A 335 -11.72 -6.78 3.09
CA GLY A 335 -12.90 -5.91 3.14
C GLY A 335 -12.56 -4.49 3.60
N ASP A 336 -11.77 -4.36 4.66
CA ASP A 336 -11.30 -3.06 5.16
C ASP A 336 -10.47 -2.31 4.10
N LEU A 337 -9.59 -3.01 3.38
CA LEU A 337 -8.79 -2.40 2.32
C LEU A 337 -9.63 -1.98 1.09
N LEU A 338 -10.72 -2.70 0.79
CA LEU A 338 -11.68 -2.29 -0.23
C LEU A 338 -12.39 -0.99 0.16
N LEU A 339 -12.82 -0.84 1.42
CA LEU A 339 -13.39 0.40 1.95
C LEU A 339 -12.43 1.58 1.76
N PHE A 340 -11.16 1.41 2.14
CA PHE A 340 -10.14 2.44 1.96
C PHE A 340 -9.93 2.82 0.48
N GLY A 341 -9.78 1.81 -0.39
CA GLY A 341 -9.60 2.05 -1.83
C GLY A 341 -10.80 2.77 -2.45
N ASN A 342 -12.03 2.38 -2.08
CA ASN A 342 -13.26 3.01 -2.54
C ASN A 342 -13.38 4.47 -2.03
N ALA A 343 -13.02 4.74 -0.79
CA ALA A 343 -13.08 6.10 -0.22
C ALA A 343 -12.13 7.07 -0.94
N LEU A 344 -10.93 6.61 -1.31
CA LEU A 344 -9.99 7.41 -2.11
C LEU A 344 -10.44 7.55 -3.56
N LEU A 345 -10.97 6.49 -4.17
CA LEU A 345 -11.53 6.54 -5.53
C LEU A 345 -12.67 7.56 -5.61
N TYR A 346 -13.58 7.55 -4.64
CA TYR A 346 -14.66 8.52 -4.53
C TYR A 346 -14.08 9.94 -4.44
N SER A 347 -13.16 10.18 -3.50
CA SER A 347 -12.54 11.49 -3.30
C SER A 347 -11.86 12.00 -4.58
N TYR A 348 -11.16 11.14 -5.31
CA TYR A 348 -10.52 11.45 -6.59
C TYR A 348 -11.54 11.80 -7.69
N GLN A 349 -12.68 11.09 -7.74
CA GLN A 349 -13.67 11.27 -8.81
C GLN A 349 -14.56 12.48 -8.64
N VAL A 350 -14.84 12.89 -7.40
CA VAL A 350 -15.60 14.12 -7.11
C VAL A 350 -14.94 15.34 -7.77
N ALA A 351 -13.62 15.32 -8.01
CA ALA A 351 -12.87 16.40 -8.67
C ALA A 351 -13.32 16.67 -10.12
N TYR A 352 -13.95 15.70 -10.76
CA TYR A 352 -14.31 15.76 -12.18
C TYR A 352 -15.79 16.10 -12.42
N LEU A 353 -16.56 16.32 -11.35
CA LEU A 353 -17.98 16.65 -11.43
C LEU A 353 -18.19 18.17 -11.42
N LYS A 354 -19.04 18.66 -12.33
CA LYS A 354 -19.30 20.10 -12.53
C LYS A 354 -20.28 20.69 -11.50
N ASP A 355 -21.25 19.90 -11.02
CA ASP A 355 -22.29 20.32 -10.07
C ASP A 355 -22.42 19.28 -8.95
N GLY A 356 -21.79 19.52 -7.80
CA GLY A 356 -21.70 18.59 -6.67
C GLY A 356 -22.74 18.81 -5.55
N THR A 357 -23.87 19.45 -5.84
CA THR A 357 -24.80 19.98 -4.82
C THR A 357 -25.47 18.91 -3.94
N ASP A 358 -25.49 17.64 -4.38
CA ASP A 358 -26.13 16.52 -3.66
C ASP A 358 -25.16 15.39 -3.26
N LEU A 359 -23.85 15.59 -3.39
CA LEU A 359 -22.85 14.56 -3.06
C LEU A 359 -22.34 14.66 -1.63
N LEU A 360 -22.10 13.49 -1.01
CA LEU A 360 -21.43 13.42 0.27
C LEU A 360 -19.99 13.95 0.14
N PRO A 361 -19.44 14.61 1.17
CA PRO A 361 -18.04 14.99 1.17
C PRO A 361 -17.17 13.73 1.10
N GLY A 362 -16.15 13.74 0.23
CA GLY A 362 -15.15 12.69 0.18
C GLY A 362 -14.34 12.62 1.47
N PHE A 363 -13.65 11.50 1.69
CA PHE A 363 -12.73 11.36 2.82
C PHE A 363 -11.60 12.42 2.75
N LEU A 364 -11.09 12.65 1.54
CA LEU A 364 -10.20 13.77 1.21
C LEU A 364 -10.92 14.74 0.28
N LYS A 365 -10.48 16.00 0.29
CA LYS A 365 -10.84 16.97 -0.75
C LYS A 365 -10.36 16.46 -2.11
N PRO A 366 -11.08 16.77 -3.20
CA PRO A 366 -10.77 16.21 -4.49
C PRO A 366 -9.37 16.58 -5.01
N GLU A 367 -8.94 17.83 -4.80
CA GLU A 367 -7.62 18.31 -5.22
C GLU A 367 -6.50 17.60 -4.44
N THR A 368 -6.74 17.28 -3.16
CA THR A 368 -5.81 16.51 -2.34
C THR A 368 -5.67 15.09 -2.86
N ALA A 369 -6.79 14.42 -3.16
CA ALA A 369 -6.77 13.07 -3.71
C ALA A 369 -6.04 13.01 -5.07
N GLN A 370 -6.29 13.99 -5.95
CA GLN A 370 -5.54 14.14 -7.20
C GLN A 370 -4.04 14.37 -6.95
N ALA A 371 -3.67 15.23 -6.00
CA ALA A 371 -2.28 15.48 -5.67
C ALA A 371 -1.56 14.25 -5.08
N LEU A 372 -2.26 13.38 -4.36
CA LEU A 372 -1.69 12.13 -3.86
C LEU A 372 -1.40 11.12 -4.98
N TRP A 373 -2.23 11.12 -6.03
CA TRP A 373 -2.10 10.24 -7.19
C TRP A 373 -1.37 10.89 -8.37
N ALA A 374 -0.90 12.13 -8.22
CA ALA A 374 -0.07 12.78 -9.21
C ALA A 374 1.36 12.22 -9.15
N PRO A 375 1.90 11.67 -10.26
CA PRO A 375 3.28 11.22 -10.30
C PRO A 375 4.27 12.30 -9.93
N VAL A 376 5.34 11.91 -9.23
CA VAL A 376 6.41 12.81 -8.85
C VAL A 376 7.61 12.55 -9.74
N ASP A 377 8.24 13.62 -10.26
CA ASP A 377 9.41 13.50 -11.11
C ASP A 377 10.56 12.73 -10.42
N LYS A 378 11.36 12.01 -11.22
CA LYS A 378 12.55 11.24 -10.79
C LYS A 378 12.25 10.06 -9.86
N THR A 379 11.01 9.57 -9.90
CA THR A 379 10.52 8.43 -9.13
C THR A 379 10.26 7.18 -9.96
N GLU A 380 10.96 7.02 -11.08
CA GLU A 380 10.87 5.82 -11.89
C GLU A 380 11.19 4.59 -11.03
N ALA A 381 10.19 3.75 -10.83
CA ALA A 381 10.33 2.55 -10.02
C ALA A 381 11.14 1.51 -10.79
N SER A 382 12.22 0.99 -10.21
CA SER A 382 13.06 -0.01 -10.89
C SER A 382 12.31 -1.32 -11.20
N TRP A 383 11.24 -1.62 -10.45
CA TRP A 383 10.45 -2.84 -10.57
C TRP A 383 9.24 -2.72 -11.50
N ASP A 384 8.81 -1.49 -11.83
CA ASP A 384 7.75 -1.22 -12.79
C ASP A 384 8.21 -0.11 -13.76
N LYS A 385 8.62 -0.53 -14.97
CA LYS A 385 9.19 0.38 -15.99
C LYS A 385 8.19 1.42 -16.48
N ASP A 386 6.94 1.23 -16.15
CA ASP A 386 5.79 1.95 -16.67
C ASP A 386 5.13 2.83 -15.60
N GLY A 387 5.50 2.64 -14.32
CA GLY A 387 4.94 3.35 -13.19
C GLY A 387 5.93 4.34 -12.58
N LEU A 388 5.39 5.47 -12.17
CA LEU A 388 6.07 6.46 -11.34
C LEU A 388 5.55 6.34 -9.91
N TYR A 389 6.33 6.79 -8.93
CA TYR A 389 5.85 6.90 -7.56
C TYR A 389 5.24 8.29 -7.34
N ALA A 390 4.00 8.31 -6.87
CA ALA A 390 3.35 9.50 -6.37
C ALA A 390 3.57 9.60 -4.85
N GLN A 391 2.67 10.26 -4.12
CA GLN A 391 2.78 10.36 -2.67
C GLN A 391 2.22 9.09 -2.03
N GLY A 392 3.08 8.11 -1.73
CA GLY A 392 2.69 6.84 -1.12
C GLY A 392 1.97 5.85 -2.03
N TRP A 393 1.96 6.09 -3.35
CA TRP A 393 1.32 5.22 -4.35
C TRP A 393 2.23 5.00 -5.55
N LEU A 394 2.18 3.81 -6.16
CA LEU A 394 2.62 3.62 -7.53
C LEU A 394 1.49 4.07 -8.45
N VAL A 395 1.82 4.82 -9.49
CA VAL A 395 0.86 5.37 -10.44
C VAL A 395 1.31 5.06 -11.86
N VAL A 396 0.37 4.57 -12.65
CA VAL A 396 0.54 4.46 -14.11
C VAL A 396 -0.41 5.47 -14.76
N GLU A 397 0.15 6.35 -15.58
CA GLU A 397 -0.63 7.35 -16.33
C GLU A 397 -1.13 6.81 -17.67
N LYS A 398 -2.14 7.49 -18.23
CA LYS A 398 -2.66 7.18 -19.57
C LYS A 398 -1.63 7.47 -20.67
N GLU A 399 -0.94 8.60 -20.59
CA GLU A 399 0.01 9.05 -21.61
C GLU A 399 1.44 8.57 -21.29
N GLN A 400 2.10 7.93 -22.26
CA GLN A 400 3.51 7.55 -22.12
C GLN A 400 4.42 8.72 -22.47
N LYS A 401 5.43 8.97 -21.61
CA LYS A 401 6.56 9.86 -21.96
C LYS A 401 7.45 9.27 -23.07
N TYR A 402 7.47 7.93 -23.22
CA TYR A 402 8.29 7.22 -24.20
C TYR A 402 7.53 6.03 -24.81
N GLY A 403 7.21 6.11 -26.12
CA GLY A 403 6.55 5.07 -26.91
C GLY A 403 5.12 5.44 -27.31
N GLN A 404 4.79 5.40 -28.61
CA GLN A 404 3.50 5.90 -29.14
C GLN A 404 2.45 4.81 -29.46
N CYS A 405 2.55 3.59 -28.92
CA CYS A 405 1.72 2.46 -29.43
C CYS A 405 1.00 1.59 -28.38
N ARG A 406 0.88 2.01 -27.11
CA ARG A 406 0.08 1.25 -26.12
C ARG A 406 -0.99 2.14 -25.48
N SER A 407 -2.26 1.86 -25.73
CA SER A 407 -3.35 2.45 -24.92
C SER A 407 -3.23 1.93 -23.49
N ARG A 408 -2.97 2.81 -22.52
CA ARG A 408 -2.89 2.45 -21.11
C ARG A 408 -4.01 3.11 -20.34
N ARG A 409 -4.49 2.37 -19.33
CA ARG A 409 -5.46 2.88 -18.37
C ARG A 409 -4.74 3.42 -17.16
N HIS A 410 -5.21 4.57 -16.68
CA HIS A 410 -4.77 5.09 -15.40
C HIS A 410 -5.18 4.13 -14.29
N TYR A 411 -4.22 3.75 -13.44
CA TYR A 411 -4.49 3.03 -12.21
C TYR A 411 -3.44 3.39 -11.18
N VAL A 412 -3.79 3.21 -9.92
CA VAL A 412 -2.87 3.34 -8.80
C VAL A 412 -2.77 2.02 -8.06
N SER A 413 -1.62 1.71 -7.51
CA SER A 413 -1.47 0.54 -6.67
C SER A 413 -0.37 0.69 -5.63
N HIS A 414 -0.37 -0.20 -4.65
CA HIS A 414 0.75 -0.37 -3.73
C HIS A 414 0.91 -1.84 -3.40
N THR A 415 2.16 -2.31 -3.35
CA THR A 415 2.49 -3.68 -2.98
C THR A 415 3.23 -3.71 -1.66
N GLY A 416 2.92 -4.68 -0.83
CA GLY A 416 3.58 -4.91 0.45
C GLY A 416 4.36 -6.21 0.49
N GLY A 417 5.54 -6.15 1.12
CA GLY A 417 6.28 -7.32 1.59
C GLY A 417 6.61 -7.14 3.07
N ALA A 418 6.33 -8.15 3.87
CA ALA A 418 6.68 -8.23 5.28
C ALA A 418 7.18 -9.65 5.60
N VAL A 419 7.72 -9.84 6.80
CA VAL A 419 8.06 -11.18 7.29
C VAL A 419 6.81 -12.06 7.26
N GLY A 420 6.88 -13.10 6.45
CA GLY A 420 5.81 -14.06 6.19
C GLY A 420 4.52 -13.52 5.61
N ALA A 421 4.54 -12.38 4.92
CA ALA A 421 3.35 -11.88 4.24
C ALA A 421 3.66 -11.06 2.99
N SER A 422 2.72 -11.06 2.05
CA SER A 422 2.73 -10.19 0.88
C SER A 422 1.33 -9.67 0.61
N SER A 423 1.22 -8.46 0.06
CA SER A 423 -0.06 -7.83 -0.18
C SER A 423 -0.02 -6.93 -1.42
N VAL A 424 -1.22 -6.61 -1.93
CA VAL A 424 -1.43 -5.55 -2.91
C VAL A 424 -2.77 -4.88 -2.67
N LEU A 425 -2.82 -3.57 -2.88
CA LEU A 425 -4.04 -2.81 -3.07
C LEU A 425 -3.93 -2.08 -4.41
N LEU A 426 -4.93 -2.25 -5.28
CA LEU A 426 -4.98 -1.65 -6.60
C LEU A 426 -6.34 -0.98 -6.79
N VAL A 427 -6.33 0.23 -7.35
CA VAL A 427 -7.52 0.98 -7.72
C VAL A 427 -7.42 1.31 -9.21
N LEU A 428 -8.44 0.88 -9.97
CA LEU A 428 -8.60 1.10 -11.39
C LEU A 428 -9.85 1.98 -11.62
N PRO A 429 -9.69 3.32 -11.70
CA PRO A 429 -10.81 4.21 -12.01
C PRO A 429 -11.49 3.87 -13.36
N SER A 430 -12.80 4.08 -13.43
CA SER A 430 -13.56 3.98 -14.69
C SER A 430 -13.12 5.07 -15.69
N GLU A 431 -13.12 4.73 -16.99
CA GLU A 431 -12.84 5.70 -18.06
C GLU A 431 -14.04 6.59 -18.38
N THR A 432 -15.26 6.12 -18.13
CA THR A 432 -16.52 6.84 -18.43
C THR A 432 -16.87 7.91 -17.41
N ALA A 433 -16.36 7.81 -16.16
CA ALA A 433 -16.56 8.81 -15.11
C ALA A 433 -15.93 10.19 -15.44
N GLN A 434 -15.15 10.29 -16.52
CA GLN A 434 -14.56 11.53 -17.01
C GLN A 434 -15.37 12.19 -18.15
N GLN A 435 -16.53 11.63 -18.53
CA GLN A 435 -17.37 12.21 -19.58
C GLN A 435 -18.46 13.15 -19.01
N PRO A 436 -18.65 14.37 -19.54
CA PRO A 436 -19.53 15.38 -18.96
C PRO A 436 -21.03 15.21 -19.27
N GLU A 437 -21.47 14.08 -19.84
CA GLU A 437 -22.83 13.96 -20.39
C GLU A 437 -23.70 12.99 -19.59
N GLY A 438 -24.55 13.58 -18.73
CA GLY A 438 -25.97 13.24 -18.71
C GLY A 438 -26.46 12.00 -17.94
N LEU A 439 -25.63 11.27 -17.20
CA LEU A 439 -26.14 10.30 -16.22
C LEU A 439 -25.66 10.65 -14.81
N THR A 440 -26.61 10.78 -13.89
CA THR A 440 -26.40 10.69 -12.44
C THR A 440 -25.86 9.30 -12.12
N THR A 441 -24.56 9.12 -12.29
CA THR A 441 -23.88 7.88 -11.94
C THR A 441 -23.51 7.91 -10.47
N ALA A 442 -23.95 6.89 -9.72
CA ALA A 442 -23.50 6.68 -8.35
C ALA A 442 -21.96 6.56 -8.34
N LEU A 443 -21.31 7.39 -7.53
CA LEU A 443 -19.88 7.31 -7.25
C LEU A 443 -19.64 6.42 -6.01
N PRO A 444 -18.47 5.78 -5.88
CA PRO A 444 -17.35 5.77 -6.83
C PRO A 444 -17.60 4.84 -8.03
N GLN A 445 -16.87 5.05 -9.13
CA GLN A 445 -16.92 4.20 -10.32
C GLN A 445 -15.55 3.63 -10.69
N GLY A 446 -15.45 2.32 -10.81
CA GLY A 446 -14.20 1.62 -11.11
C GLY A 446 -14.07 0.34 -10.32
N ILE A 447 -12.85 -0.22 -10.35
CA ILE A 447 -12.55 -1.49 -9.70
C ILE A 447 -11.49 -1.29 -8.62
N VAL A 448 -11.74 -1.79 -7.42
CA VAL A 448 -10.73 -1.89 -6.36
C VAL A 448 -10.44 -3.36 -6.13
N VAL A 449 -9.17 -3.76 -6.18
CA VAL A 449 -8.73 -5.14 -5.96
C VAL A 449 -7.68 -5.16 -4.88
N THR A 450 -7.83 -6.08 -3.94
CA THR A 450 -6.79 -6.38 -2.96
C THR A 450 -6.55 -7.88 -2.87
N ILE A 451 -5.29 -8.26 -2.65
CA ILE A 451 -4.89 -9.64 -2.39
C ILE A 451 -3.91 -9.61 -1.23
N ILE A 452 -4.13 -10.43 -0.21
CA ILE A 452 -3.24 -10.57 0.94
C ILE A 452 -2.91 -12.06 1.12
N THR A 453 -1.64 -12.40 1.33
CA THR A 453 -1.20 -13.78 1.55
C THR A 453 -0.24 -13.87 2.72
N ASN A 454 -0.32 -14.98 3.46
CA ASN A 454 0.56 -15.29 4.60
C ASN A 454 1.88 -15.96 4.18
N MET A 455 2.39 -15.59 3.01
CA MET A 455 3.68 -16.01 2.47
C MET A 455 4.49 -14.77 2.06
N GLN A 456 5.76 -14.73 2.47
CA GLN A 456 6.65 -13.64 2.06
C GLN A 456 7.12 -13.76 0.60
N SER A 457 7.56 -12.65 0.02
CA SER A 457 8.16 -12.58 -1.33
C SER A 457 7.23 -12.92 -2.51
N VAL A 458 5.92 -12.81 -2.36
CA VAL A 458 4.95 -13.06 -3.44
C VAL A 458 4.73 -11.78 -4.27
N GLY A 459 4.74 -11.91 -5.60
CA GLY A 459 4.45 -10.81 -6.52
C GLY A 459 2.97 -10.80 -6.92
N LEU A 460 2.20 -9.83 -6.43
CA LEU A 460 0.73 -9.81 -6.59
C LEU A 460 0.20 -8.74 -7.57
N ASN A 461 0.97 -7.68 -7.88
CA ASN A 461 0.47 -6.54 -8.66
C ASN A 461 -0.09 -6.91 -10.03
N SER A 462 0.63 -7.75 -10.80
CA SER A 462 0.17 -8.18 -12.12
C SER A 462 -1.10 -9.04 -12.06
N THR A 463 -1.26 -9.80 -10.99
CA THR A 463 -2.47 -10.63 -10.79
C THR A 463 -3.64 -9.74 -10.43
N ALA A 464 -3.47 -8.80 -9.50
CA ALA A 464 -4.49 -7.83 -9.14
C ALA A 464 -4.94 -6.97 -10.34
N LEU A 465 -4.00 -6.54 -11.20
CA LEU A 465 -4.35 -5.78 -12.41
C LEU A 465 -5.17 -6.61 -13.40
N LYS A 466 -4.82 -7.89 -13.61
CA LYS A 466 -5.61 -8.80 -14.46
C LYS A 466 -7.03 -8.98 -13.92
N ILE A 467 -7.16 -9.21 -12.61
CA ILE A 467 -8.46 -9.32 -11.94
C ILE A 467 -9.26 -8.03 -12.16
N ALA A 468 -8.64 -6.86 -11.92
CA ALA A 468 -9.30 -5.58 -12.13
C ALA A 468 -9.82 -5.42 -13.57
N GLN A 469 -9.03 -5.84 -14.56
CA GLN A 469 -9.43 -5.82 -15.97
C GLN A 469 -10.58 -6.79 -16.29
N GLU A 470 -10.62 -7.98 -15.69
CA GLU A 470 -11.73 -8.92 -15.89
C GLU A 470 -13.04 -8.38 -15.31
N PHE A 471 -13.01 -7.80 -14.12
CA PHE A 471 -14.20 -7.19 -13.52
C PHE A 471 -14.63 -5.90 -14.23
N ASP A 472 -13.68 -5.11 -14.74
CA ASP A 472 -14.00 -3.92 -15.53
C ASP A 472 -14.69 -4.27 -16.86
N LYS A 473 -14.25 -5.33 -17.54
CA LYS A 473 -14.92 -5.86 -18.75
C LYS A 473 -16.34 -6.33 -18.47
N ALA A 474 -16.61 -6.90 -17.29
CA ALA A 474 -17.95 -7.33 -16.87
C ALA A 474 -18.82 -6.18 -16.32
N ARG A 475 -18.19 -5.05 -15.96
CA ARG A 475 -18.88 -3.81 -15.57
C ARG A 475 -19.43 -3.07 -16.80
N GLY A 476 -18.65 -2.99 -17.88
CA GLY A 476 -19.13 -2.48 -19.18
C GLY A 476 -20.21 -3.37 -19.77
#